data_AF-A0A6B3HF03-F1
#
_entry.id   AF-A0A6B3HF03-F1
#
_cell.length_a   1.000
_cell.length_b   1.000
_cell.length_c   1.000
_cell.angle_alpha   90.00
_cell.angle_beta   90.00
_cell.angle_gamma   90.00
#
_symmetry.space_group_name_H-M   'P 1'
#
loop_
_entity.id
_entity.type
_entity.pdbx_description
1 polymer ?
#
loop_
_entity_poly.entity_id
_entity_poly.type
_entity_poly.pdbx_seq_one_letter_code
_entity_poly.pdbx_strand_id
1 'polypeptide(L)'
;LFVCVHNAGRSQMAAAWLSHLAGDRIEVRSAGSAPADQVNPAAVMAMREAGIDITAETPKVLTIDAVKASDVCITMGCGDT
;
A
#
# COMPACT_ATOMS: atom_id res chain seq x y z
N LEU A 1 4.12 1.81 -7.39
CA LEU A 1 4.50 1.70 -5.96
C LEU A 1 3.81 2.78 -5.14
N PHE A 2 2.96 2.41 -4.18
CA PHE A 2 2.36 3.34 -3.21
C PHE A 2 3.16 3.36 -1.91
N VAL A 3 3.50 4.54 -1.41
CA VAL A 3 4.33 4.70 -0.21
C VAL A 3 3.60 5.53 0.83
N CYS A 4 3.57 5.09 2.08
CA CYS A 4 3.21 5.92 3.24
C CYS A 4 4.14 5.59 4.41
N VAL A 5 4.01 6.22 5.58
CA VAL A 5 4.94 5.97 6.70
C VAL A 5 4.86 4.51 7.16
N HIS A 6 3.68 4.08 7.61
CA HIS A 6 3.51 2.80 8.30
C HIS A 6 3.16 1.61 7.40
N ASN A 7 2.91 1.84 6.11
CA ASN A 7 2.38 0.83 5.20
C ASN A 7 1.19 0.01 5.76
N ALA A 8 0.34 0.65 6.57
CA ALA A 8 -0.75 -0.02 7.27
C ALA A 8 -2.14 0.52 6.88
N GLY A 9 -2.21 1.65 6.20
CA GLY A 9 -3.48 2.31 5.85
C GLY A 9 -3.47 2.79 4.40
N ARG A 10 -3.20 4.08 4.19
CA ARG A 10 -3.28 4.76 2.88
C ARG A 10 -2.67 3.95 1.72
N SER A 11 -1.42 3.53 1.84
CA SER A 11 -0.72 2.80 0.77
C SER A 11 -1.27 1.39 0.55
N GLN A 12 -1.79 0.73 1.60
CA GLN A 12 -2.43 -0.60 1.48
C GLN A 12 -3.77 -0.47 0.76
N MET A 13 -4.60 0.50 1.18
CA MET A 13 -5.87 0.78 0.54
C MET A 13 -5.70 1.15 -0.93
N ALA A 14 -4.74 2.03 -1.24
CA ALA A 14 -4.46 2.45 -2.60
C ALA A 14 -3.98 1.28 -3.48
N ALA A 15 -3.09 0.43 -2.94
CA ALA A 15 -2.63 -0.75 -3.67
C ALA A 15 -3.76 -1.74 -3.93
N ALA A 16 -4.56 -2.05 -2.93
CA ALA A 16 -5.68 -2.98 -3.08
C ALA A 16 -6.75 -2.46 -4.07
N TRP A 17 -7.05 -1.16 -4.05
CA TRP A 17 -7.94 -0.55 -5.05
C TRP A 17 -7.38 -0.65 -6.47
N LEU A 18 -6.10 -0.32 -6.67
CA LEU A 18 -5.52 -0.40 -8.00
C LEU A 18 -5.48 -1.84 -8.50
N SER A 19 -5.12 -2.81 -7.66
CA SER A 19 -5.16 -4.23 -8.03
C SER A 19 -6.58 -4.67 -8.40
N HIS A 20 -7.59 -4.26 -7.62
CA HIS A 20 -8.98 -4.58 -7.89
C HIS A 20 -9.48 -4.02 -9.24
N LEU A 21 -9.12 -2.77 -9.56
CA LEU A 21 -9.57 -2.09 -10.78
C LEU A 21 -8.76 -2.47 -12.03
N ALA A 22 -7.46 -2.72 -11.85
CA ALA A 22 -6.56 -3.02 -12.95
C ALA A 22 -6.57 -4.51 -13.33
N GLY A 23 -6.87 -5.41 -12.39
CA GLY A 23 -6.60 -6.84 -12.54
C GLY A 23 -5.12 -7.08 -12.80
N ASP A 24 -4.80 -8.05 -13.67
CA ASP A 24 -3.42 -8.46 -13.94
C ASP A 24 -2.65 -7.52 -14.89
N ARG A 25 -3.24 -6.38 -15.27
CA ARG A 25 -2.64 -5.44 -16.24
C ARG A 25 -1.50 -4.62 -15.65
N ILE A 26 -1.47 -4.48 -14.32
CA ILE A 26 -0.50 -3.63 -13.61
C ILE A 26 0.01 -4.40 -12.40
N GLU A 27 1.33 -4.49 -12.25
CA GLU A 27 1.92 -4.96 -10.99
C GLU A 27 1.84 -3.85 -9.94
N VAL A 28 1.10 -4.11 -8.86
CA VAL A 28 0.89 -3.13 -7.80
C VAL A 28 1.71 -3.49 -6.57
N ARG A 29 2.44 -2.51 -6.05
CA ARG A 29 3.27 -2.62 -4.85
C ARG A 29 2.91 -1.53 -3.85
N SER A 30 3.01 -1.84 -2.56
CA SER A 30 2.94 -0.87 -1.46
C SER A 30 4.15 -1.03 -0.54
N ALA A 31 4.62 0.05 0.07
CA ALA A 31 5.67 0.00 1.09
C ALA A 31 5.59 1.18 2.07
N GLY A 32 6.45 1.19 3.08
CA GLY A 32 6.57 2.33 3.99
C GLY A 32 7.93 2.51 4.65
N SER A 33 8.20 3.74 5.09
CA SER A 33 9.49 4.13 5.68
C SER A 33 9.69 3.61 7.11
N ALA A 34 8.60 3.44 7.86
CA ALA A 34 8.59 2.86 9.20
C ALA A 34 7.37 1.94 9.34
N PRO A 35 7.38 0.72 8.75
CA PRO A 35 6.23 -0.18 8.75
C PRO A 35 5.68 -0.47 10.15
N ALA A 36 4.36 -0.53 10.29
CA ALA A 36 3.73 -1.05 11.51
C ALA A 36 3.74 -2.59 11.51
N ASP A 37 3.38 -3.20 12.64
CA ASP A 37 3.34 -4.65 12.77
C ASP A 37 2.18 -5.30 12.00
N GLN A 38 1.09 -4.55 11.77
CA GLN A 38 -0.10 -5.03 11.09
C GLN A 38 -0.82 -3.93 10.30
N VAL A 39 -1.69 -4.35 9.39
CA VAL A 39 -2.61 -3.44 8.70
C VAL A 39 -3.54 -2.78 9.72
N ASN A 40 -3.83 -1.50 9.51
CA ASN A 40 -4.70 -0.70 10.36
C ASN A 40 -6.13 -1.27 10.30
N PRO A 41 -6.73 -1.67 11.44
CA PRO A 41 -8.09 -2.21 11.47
C PRO A 41 -9.14 -1.28 10.84
N ALA A 42 -8.99 0.04 10.96
CA ALA A 42 -9.90 1.00 10.33
C ALA A 42 -9.81 0.96 8.80
N ALA A 43 -8.61 0.75 8.24
CA ALA A 43 -8.44 0.56 6.80
C ALA A 43 -9.06 -0.75 6.33
N VAL A 44 -8.92 -1.83 7.10
CA VAL A 44 -9.59 -3.11 6.83
C VAL A 44 -11.11 -2.94 6.79
N MET A 45 -11.70 -2.27 7.81
CA MET A 45 -13.14 -2.03 7.86
C MET A 45 -13.60 -1.22 6.64
N ALA A 46 -12.92 -0.12 6.33
CA ALA A 46 -13.27 0.73 5.19
C ALA A 46 -13.18 -0.01 3.84
N MET A 47 -12.16 -0.85 3.63
CA MET A 47 -12.04 -1.63 2.39
C MET A 47 -13.11 -2.72 2.28
N ARG A 48 -13.53 -3.31 3.40
CA ARG A 48 -14.61 -4.31 3.44
C ARG A 48 -15.97 -3.73 3.08
N GLU A 49 -16.23 -2.45 3.38
CA GLU A 49 -17.44 -1.76 2.90
C GLU A 49 -17.53 -1.78 1.36
N ALA A 50 -16.40 -1.84 0.68
CA ALA A 50 -16.29 -1.96 -0.77
C ALA A 50 -16.09 -3.41 -1.27
N GLY A 51 -16.16 -4.41 -0.39
CA GLY A 51 -15.97 -5.82 -0.74
C GLY A 51 -14.51 -6.22 -1.00
N ILE A 52 -13.53 -5.42 -0.58
CA ILE A 52 -12.10 -5.69 -0.74
C ILE A 52 -11.50 -6.05 0.62
N ASP A 53 -10.99 -7.28 0.77
CA ASP A 53 -10.32 -7.71 2.00
C ASP A 53 -8.80 -7.53 1.89
N ILE A 54 -8.23 -6.75 2.80
CA ILE A 54 -6.77 -6.50 2.91
C ILE A 54 -6.15 -7.13 4.18
N THR A 55 -6.86 -8.02 4.87
CA THR A 55 -6.38 -8.64 6.12
C THR A 55 -5.16 -9.55 5.92
N ALA A 56 -4.99 -10.11 4.73
CA ALA A 56 -3.84 -10.93 4.39
C ALA A 56 -2.58 -10.10 4.06
N GLU A 57 -2.71 -8.79 3.90
CA GLU A 57 -1.57 -7.92 3.59
C GLU A 57 -0.69 -7.73 4.82
N THR A 58 0.61 -7.61 4.58
CA THR A 58 1.61 -7.34 5.63
C THR A 58 2.31 -6.02 5.32
N PRO A 59 2.40 -5.08 6.28
CA PRO A 59 3.21 -3.89 6.11
C PRO A 59 4.67 -4.24 5.78
N LYS A 60 5.24 -3.60 4.76
CA LYS A 60 6.58 -3.91 4.26
C LYS A 60 7.44 -2.66 4.10
N VAL A 61 8.74 -2.81 4.34
CA VAL A 61 9.71 -1.71 4.30
C VAL A 61 9.93 -1.22 2.86
N LEU A 62 10.05 0.09 2.71
CA LEU A 62 10.46 0.71 1.46
C LEU A 62 11.92 0.38 1.15
N THR A 63 12.15 -0.29 0.04
CA THR A 63 13.50 -0.60 -0.45
C THR A 63 13.82 0.16 -1.72
N ILE A 64 15.12 0.40 -1.95
CA ILE A 64 15.61 1.03 -3.19
C ILE A 64 15.23 0.19 -4.41
N ASP A 65 15.29 -1.14 -4.29
CA ASP A 65 14.96 -2.05 -5.38
C ASP A 65 13.47 -1.98 -5.76
N ALA A 66 12.58 -1.85 -4.77
CA ALA A 66 11.15 -1.67 -5.03
C ALA A 66 10.86 -0.36 -5.79
N VAL A 67 11.62 0.71 -5.50
CA VAL A 67 11.55 1.98 -6.24
C VAL A 67 12.06 1.80 -7.66
N LYS A 68 13.25 1.20 -7.84
CA LYS A 68 13.84 0.97 -9.18
C LYS A 68 13.00 0.04 -10.07
N ALA A 69 12.32 -0.92 -9.48
CA ALA A 69 11.46 -1.87 -10.18
C ALA A 69 10.08 -1.29 -10.55
N SER A 70 9.79 -0.04 -10.18
CA SER A 70 8.48 0.57 -10.38
C SER A 70 8.56 1.75 -11.34
N ASP A 71 7.72 1.73 -12.39
CA ASP A 71 7.63 2.85 -13.34
C ASP A 71 7.05 4.12 -12.71
N VAL A 72 6.17 3.95 -11.72
CA VAL A 72 5.50 5.05 -11.02
C VAL A 72 5.59 4.85 -9.50
N CYS A 73 6.06 5.89 -8.81
CA CYS A 73 6.09 5.98 -7.35
C CYS A 73 5.11 7.07 -6.86
N ILE A 74 4.19 6.70 -5.97
CA ILE A 74 3.16 7.59 -5.42
C ILE A 74 3.36 7.70 -3.91
N THR A 75 3.76 8.88 -3.43
CA THR A 75 3.98 9.17 -2.01
C THR A 75 2.70 9.71 -1.35
N MET A 76 2.32 9.15 -0.21
CA MET A 76 1.08 9.46 0.52
C MET A 76 1.41 9.99 1.92
N GLY A 77 2.20 11.07 1.99
CA GLY A 77 2.63 11.70 3.24
C GLY A 77 3.69 10.90 4.00
N CYS A 78 4.72 10.42 3.29
CA CYS A 78 5.87 9.66 3.82
C CYS A 78 7.19 10.45 3.84
N GLY A 79 7.16 11.74 3.54
CA GLY A 79 8.30 12.69 3.48
C GLY A 79 7.87 13.90 2.64
N ASP A 80 8.34 15.14 2.84
CA ASP A 80 9.47 15.66 3.62
C ASP A 80 9.01 16.92 4.40
N THR A 81 9.49 17.11 5.64
CA THR A 81 9.66 18.44 6.26
C THR A 81 11.13 18.68 6.47
#